data_AF-A0AAE6G292-F1
#
_entry.id   AF-A0AAE6G292-F1
#
_cell.length_a   1.000
_cell.length_b   1.000
_cell.length_c   1.000
_cell.angle_alpha   90.00
_cell.angle_beta   90.00
_cell.angle_gamma   90.00
#
_symmetry.space_group_name_H-M   'P 1'
#
loop_
_entity.id
_entity.type
_entity.pdbx_description
1 polymer ?
#
loop_
_entity_poly.entity_id
_entity_poly.type
_entity_poly.pdbx_seq_one_letter_code
_entity_poly.pdbx_strand_id
1 'polypeptide(L)'
;MTKRPHSQQGFRSSLGVLRLADEKKYGKARVEKACARALRHRAVSYKSVVVILQHRLEDADEKHADKGAVPEHENVRGAHYYHRLHARPRGRARTLPVGAGLRLPDSTVVFARV
;
A
#
# COMPACT_ATOMS: atom_id res chain seq x y z
N MET A 1 10.87 11.53 -12.18
CA MET A 1 12.21 11.15 -11.71
C MET A 1 12.85 12.23 -10.81
N THR A 2 12.13 12.78 -9.83
CA THR A 2 12.72 13.59 -8.74
C THR A 2 11.71 13.72 -7.61
N LYS A 3 11.52 12.64 -6.83
CA LYS A 3 10.63 12.64 -5.65
C LYS A 3 11.31 13.14 -4.39
N ARG A 4 12.57 13.61 -4.51
CA ARG A 4 13.42 14.02 -3.40
C ARG A 4 13.80 15.49 -3.57
N PRO A 5 13.61 16.32 -2.52
CA PRO A 5 13.87 17.75 -2.58
C PRO A 5 15.36 18.10 -2.74
N HIS A 6 16.27 17.15 -2.44
CA HIS A 6 17.72 17.36 -2.54
C HIS A 6 18.36 16.35 -3.50
N SER A 7 19.06 16.85 -4.52
CA SER A 7 19.79 16.04 -5.52
C SER A 7 20.83 15.12 -4.88
N GLN A 8 21.55 15.61 -3.87
CA GLN A 8 22.53 14.84 -3.09
C GLN A 8 21.92 13.58 -2.44
N GLN A 9 20.63 13.62 -2.08
CA GLN A 9 19.93 12.47 -1.47
C GLN A 9 19.71 11.33 -2.48
N GLY A 10 19.44 11.68 -3.75
CA GLY A 10 19.40 10.71 -4.84
C GLY A 10 20.78 10.10 -5.06
N PHE A 11 21.79 10.96 -5.24
CA PHE A 11 23.17 10.55 -5.50
C PHE A 11 23.73 9.59 -4.43
N ARG A 12 23.59 9.93 -3.14
CA ARG A 12 24.06 9.08 -2.03
C ARG A 12 23.38 7.72 -2.00
N SER A 13 22.12 7.64 -2.44
CA SER A 13 21.40 6.37 -2.50
C SER A 13 21.91 5.49 -3.64
N SER A 14 22.12 6.06 -4.83
CA SER A 14 22.68 5.34 -5.99
C SER A 14 24.09 4.80 -5.68
N LEU A 15 24.92 5.63 -5.05
CA LEU A 15 26.27 5.24 -4.64
C LEU A 15 26.25 4.11 -3.60
N GLY A 16 25.30 4.13 -2.67
CA GLY A 16 25.13 3.05 -1.70
C GLY A 16 24.78 1.71 -2.35
N VAL A 17 23.92 1.72 -3.39
CA VAL A 17 23.58 0.50 -4.13
C VAL A 17 24.78 -0.04 -4.90
N LEU A 18 25.62 0.82 -5.49
CA LEU A 18 26.85 0.41 -6.16
C LEU A 18 27.83 -0.26 -5.18
N ARG A 19 27.99 0.31 -3.98
CA ARG A 19 28.84 -0.29 -2.93
C ARG A 19 28.40 -1.70 -2.52
N LEU A 20 27.08 -1.95 -2.48
CA LEU A 20 26.56 -3.30 -2.22
C LEU A 20 26.96 -4.32 -3.30
N ALA A 21 27.14 -3.88 -4.55
CA ALA A 21 27.58 -4.75 -5.64
C ALA A 21 29.07 -5.12 -5.52
N ASP A 22 29.88 -4.21 -4.99
CA ASP A 22 31.32 -4.42 -4.75
C ASP A 22 31.60 -5.22 -3.46
N GLU A 23 30.62 -5.31 -2.55
CA GLU A 23 30.72 -6.11 -1.34
C GLU A 23 30.83 -7.61 -1.67
N LYS A 24 31.89 -8.24 -1.13
CA LYS A 24 32.15 -9.69 -1.27
C LYS A 24 30.99 -10.57 -0.80
N LYS A 25 30.10 -10.05 0.05
CA LYS A 25 28.99 -10.81 0.66
C LYS A 25 27.83 -11.08 -0.28
N TYR A 26 27.52 -10.15 -1.19
CA TYR A 26 26.32 -10.25 -2.04
C TYR A 26 26.67 -10.60 -3.48
N GLY A 27 27.77 -10.08 -4.01
CA GLY A 27 28.20 -10.34 -5.39
C GLY A 27 27.33 -9.64 -6.43
N LYS A 28 27.96 -9.21 -7.53
CA LYS A 28 27.34 -8.34 -8.54
C LYS A 28 26.06 -8.92 -9.15
N ALA A 29 26.08 -10.19 -9.56
CA ALA A 29 24.94 -10.86 -10.20
C ALA A 29 23.69 -10.92 -9.29
N ARG A 30 23.89 -11.06 -7.98
CA ARG A 30 22.79 -11.13 -7.00
C ARG A 30 22.14 -9.77 -6.79
N VAL A 31 22.96 -8.72 -6.74
CA VAL A 31 22.50 -7.34 -6.62
C VAL A 31 21.73 -6.91 -7.87
N GLU A 32 22.16 -7.32 -9.06
CA GLU A 32 21.43 -7.07 -10.31
C GLU A 32 20.04 -7.70 -10.31
N LYS A 33 19.90 -8.97 -9.90
CA LYS A 33 18.59 -9.63 -9.74
C LYS A 33 17.71 -8.92 -8.71
N ALA A 34 18.28 -8.53 -7.57
CA ALA A 34 17.55 -7.79 -6.54
C ALA A 34 17.05 -6.43 -7.05
N CYS A 35 17.86 -5.71 -7.82
CA CYS A 35 17.48 -4.45 -8.45
C CYS A 35 16.37 -4.64 -9.49
N ALA A 36 16.45 -5.70 -10.32
CA ALA A 36 15.40 -6.05 -11.27
C ALA A 36 14.06 -6.31 -10.55
N ARG A 37 14.08 -7.06 -9.44
CA ARG A 37 12.90 -7.28 -8.59
C ARG A 37 12.37 -5.98 -7.96
N ALA A 38 13.26 -5.15 -7.43
CA ALA A 38 12.89 -3.87 -6.81
C ALA A 38 12.19 -2.92 -7.81
N LEU A 39 12.61 -2.94 -9.08
CA LEU A 39 11.98 -2.18 -10.16
C LEU A 39 10.55 -2.63 -10.44
N ARG A 40 10.29 -3.95 -10.45
CA ARG A 40 8.95 -4.52 -10.62
C ARG A 40 7.98 -4.06 -9.52
N HIS A 41 8.44 -4.04 -8.27
CA HIS A 41 7.65 -3.56 -7.14
C HIS A 41 7.64 -2.02 -6.97
N ARG A 42 8.27 -1.26 -7.88
CA ARG A 42 8.44 0.20 -7.80
C ARG A 42 9.09 0.67 -6.48
N ALA A 43 9.86 -0.20 -5.82
CA ALA A 43 10.47 0.03 -4.52
C ALA A 43 11.99 0.25 -4.68
N VAL A 44 12.37 1.31 -5.40
CA VAL A 44 13.76 1.61 -5.77
C VAL A 44 14.55 2.37 -4.70
N SER A 45 14.51 1.88 -3.46
CA SER A 45 15.27 2.46 -2.35
C SER A 45 16.42 1.55 -1.91
N TYR A 46 17.50 2.14 -1.40
CA TYR A 46 18.62 1.38 -0.82
C TYR A 46 18.13 0.36 0.21
N LYS A 47 17.25 0.78 1.13
CA LYS A 47 16.67 -0.09 2.16
C LYS A 47 15.89 -1.25 1.54
N SER A 48 15.13 -1.01 0.48
CA SER A 48 14.38 -2.06 -0.23
C SER A 48 15.31 -3.09 -0.84
N VAL A 49 16.39 -2.65 -1.51
CA VAL A 49 17.39 -3.56 -2.09
C VAL A 49 18.09 -4.39 -1.01
N VAL A 50 18.47 -3.76 0.11
CA VAL A 50 19.06 -4.47 1.26
C VAL A 50 18.13 -5.54 1.81
N VAL A 51 16.85 -5.22 2.00
CA VAL A 51 15.85 -6.18 2.51
C VAL A 51 15.68 -7.35 1.54
N ILE A 52 15.60 -7.08 0.22
CA ILE A 52 15.51 -8.13 -0.80
C ILE A 52 16.73 -9.08 -0.70
N LEU A 53 17.94 -8.53 -0.59
CA LEU A 53 19.18 -9.29 -0.46
C LEU A 53 19.29 -10.04 0.88
N GLN A 54 18.78 -9.48 1.97
CA GLN A 54 18.78 -10.14 3.29
C GLN A 54 17.88 -11.36 3.30
N HIS A 55 16.70 -11.27 2.67
CA HIS A 55 15.72 -12.36 2.64
C HIS A 55 15.89 -13.33 1.47
N ARG A 56 16.97 -13.20 0.67
CA ARG A 56 17.21 -13.98 -0.54
C ARG A 56 16.02 -13.98 -1.52
N LEU A 57 15.30 -12.86 -1.58
CA LEU A 57 14.09 -12.72 -2.39
C LEU A 57 14.40 -12.53 -3.88
N GLU A 58 15.67 -12.40 -4.28
CA GLU A 58 16.06 -12.26 -5.68
C GLU A 58 15.62 -13.43 -6.57
N ASP A 59 15.58 -14.65 -6.04
CA ASP A 59 15.22 -15.88 -6.76
C ASP A 59 13.84 -16.42 -6.36
N ALA A 60 13.14 -15.76 -5.43
CA ALA A 60 11.81 -16.19 -5.04
C ALA A 60 10.86 -16.00 -6.24
N ASP A 61 10.28 -17.09 -6.74
CA ASP A 61 9.23 -16.99 -7.75
C ASP A 61 8.16 -16.01 -7.26
N GLU A 62 7.81 -15.04 -8.11
CA GLU A 62 6.56 -14.30 -7.98
C GLU A 62 5.42 -15.28 -8.29
N LYS A 63 5.26 -16.31 -7.45
CA LYS A 63 3.98 -16.98 -7.33
C LYS A 63 3.05 -15.85 -6.93
N HIS A 64 2.25 -15.39 -7.89
CA HIS A 64 1.05 -14.66 -7.57
C HIS A 64 0.47 -15.42 -6.39
N ALA A 65 0.42 -14.78 -5.23
CA ALA A 65 -0.45 -15.27 -4.18
C ALA A 65 -1.79 -15.33 -4.91
N ASP A 66 -2.21 -16.54 -5.29
CA ASP A 66 -3.56 -16.78 -5.70
C ASP A 66 -4.35 -16.03 -4.65
N LYS A 67 -5.14 -15.06 -5.11
CA LYS A 67 -6.06 -14.36 -4.24
C LYS A 67 -7.06 -15.44 -3.85
N GLY A 68 -6.65 -16.31 -2.94
CA GLY A 68 -7.44 -17.40 -2.41
C GLY A 68 -8.73 -16.72 -2.00
N ALA A 69 -9.83 -17.29 -2.46
CA ALA A 69 -11.15 -16.79 -2.11
C ALA A 69 -11.13 -16.52 -0.61
N VAL A 70 -11.39 -15.26 -0.22
CA VAL A 70 -11.43 -14.89 1.18
C VAL A 70 -12.52 -15.77 1.79
N PRO A 71 -12.24 -16.58 2.82
CA PRO A 71 -13.27 -17.40 3.43
C PRO A 71 -14.41 -16.50 3.91
N GLU A 72 -15.65 -16.88 3.57
CA GLU A 72 -16.82 -16.12 4.00
C GLU A 72 -16.90 -16.16 5.52
N HIS A 73 -16.85 -14.98 6.15
CA HIS A 73 -17.00 -14.82 7.59
C HIS A 73 -17.98 -13.67 7.84
N GLU A 74 -18.82 -13.83 8.85
CA GLU A 74 -19.82 -12.84 9.30
C GLU A 74 -19.28 -11.41 9.47
N ASN A 75 -17.99 -11.26 9.81
CA ASN A 75 -17.36 -9.96 10.06
C ASN A 75 -16.64 -9.37 8.83
N VAL A 76 -16.56 -10.10 7.72
CA VAL A 76 -15.90 -9.61 6.50
C VAL A 76 -16.90 -8.75 5.73
N ARG A 77 -16.74 -7.43 5.85
CA ARG A 77 -17.55 -6.46 5.11
C ARG A 77 -16.98 -6.33 3.69
N GLY A 78 -17.78 -6.71 2.70
CA GLY A 78 -17.36 -6.71 1.29
C GLY A 78 -16.98 -5.33 0.74
N ALA A 79 -16.40 -5.31 -0.46
CA ALA A 79 -15.90 -4.09 -1.12
C ALA A 79 -16.95 -2.95 -1.18
N HIS A 80 -18.23 -3.30 -1.30
CA HIS A 80 -19.35 -2.35 -1.29
C HIS A 80 -19.43 -1.50 -0.01
N TYR A 81 -19.02 -2.02 1.15
CA TYR A 81 -19.00 -1.28 2.41
C TYR A 81 -18.00 -0.12 2.38
N TYR A 82 -16.77 -0.38 1.90
CA TYR A 82 -15.72 0.63 1.81
C TYR A 82 -15.93 1.60 0.64
N HIS A 83 -16.45 1.13 -0.50
CA HIS A 83 -16.83 2.01 -1.62
C HIS A 83 -17.87 3.05 -1.21
N ARG A 84 -18.84 2.68 -0.36
CA ARG A 84 -19.87 3.61 0.14
C ARG A 84 -19.30 4.67 1.09
N LEU A 85 -18.35 4.30 1.96
CA LEU A 85 -17.71 5.25 2.88
C LEU A 85 -16.78 6.25 2.16
N HIS A 86 -16.13 5.83 1.08
CA HIS A 86 -15.26 6.69 0.28
C HIS A 86 -15.97 7.43 -0.87
N ALA A 87 -17.24 7.12 -1.13
CA ALA A 87 -18.11 7.91 -2.00
C ALA A 87 -18.47 9.24 -1.33
N ARG A 88 -17.49 10.15 -1.20
CA ARG A 88 -17.76 11.56 -0.92
C ARG A 88 -18.53 12.12 -2.13
N PRO A 89 -19.78 12.60 -1.98
CA PRO A 89 -20.47 13.23 -3.08
C PRO A 89 -19.71 14.52 -3.42
N ARG A 90 -19.03 14.54 -4.57
CA ARG A 90 -18.53 15.79 -5.13
C ARG A 90 -19.72 16.58 -5.66
N GLY A 91 -20.22 17.45 -4.80
CA GLY A 91 -21.06 18.59 -5.16
C GLY A 91 -22.53 18.26 -5.41
N ARG A 92 -23.39 18.80 -4.54
CA ARG A 92 -24.57 19.53 -5.01
C ARG A 92 -24.96 20.60 -4.01
N ALA A 93 -25.21 21.79 -4.56
CA ALA A 93 -25.57 23.00 -3.85
C ALA A 93 -26.77 22.77 -2.91
N ARG A 94 -26.72 23.45 -1.77
CA ARG A 94 -27.80 23.53 -0.79
C ARG A 94 -29.01 24.18 -1.45
N THR A 95 -30.13 23.46 -1.51
CA THR A 95 -31.46 24.03 -1.23
C THR A 95 -32.30 22.92 -0.58
N LEU A 96 -32.67 23.14 0.68
CA LEU A 96 -33.65 22.31 1.38
C LEU A 96 -35.02 22.97 1.16
N PRO A 97 -36.05 22.27 0.66
CA PRO A 97 -37.42 22.72 0.84
C PRO A 97 -37.83 22.42 2.29
N VAL A 98 -38.34 23.45 2.96
CA VAL A 98 -38.97 23.36 4.27
C VAL A 98 -40.26 22.53 4.12
N GLY A 99 -40.34 21.42 4.84
CA GLY A 99 -41.60 20.69 5.06
C GLY A 99 -41.71 19.34 4.34
N ALA A 100 -41.24 18.28 4.98
CA ALA A 100 -41.78 16.92 4.78
C ALA A 100 -41.47 16.09 6.04
N GLY A 101 -42.47 15.91 6.90
CA GLY A 101 -42.37 15.07 8.08
C GLY A 101 -42.24 13.60 7.69
N LEU A 102 -41.14 12.97 8.09
CA LEU A 102 -41.00 11.52 8.14
C LEU A 102 -41.04 11.08 9.61
N ARG A 103 -42.11 10.36 9.95
CA ARG A 103 -42.22 9.55 11.18
C ARG A 103 -41.01 8.63 11.26
N LEU A 104 -40.24 8.77 12.33
CA LEU A 104 -39.27 7.78 12.77
C LEU A 104 -39.98 6.87 13.79
N PRO A 105 -40.02 5.54 13.60
CA PRO A 105 -40.44 4.65 14.67
C PRO A 105 -39.35 4.56 15.74
N ASP A 106 -39.83 4.63 16.98
CA ASP A 106 -39.10 4.44 18.22
C ASP A 106 -38.29 3.14 18.23
N SER A 107 -37.01 3.25 18.56
CA SER A 107 -36.33 2.38 19.54
C SER A 107 -34.85 2.74 19.59
N THR A 108 -34.60 3.85 20.29
CA THR A 108 -33.31 4.16 20.89
C THR A 108 -32.98 3.07 21.90
N VAL A 109 -31.91 2.31 21.67
CA VAL A 109 -31.15 1.71 22.77
C VAL A 109 -29.72 2.18 22.65
N VAL A 110 -29.46 3.27 23.37
CA VAL A 110 -28.12 3.71 23.77
C VAL A 110 -27.58 2.63 24.69
N PHE A 111 -26.49 1.95 24.32
CA PHE A 111 -25.68 1.22 25.30
C PHE A 111 -24.39 1.96 25.57
N ALA A 112 -24.25 2.29 26.84
CA ALA A 112 -23.20 3.04 27.47
C ALA A 112 -21.86 2.30 27.42
N ARG A 113 -20.84 3.13 27.31
CA ARG A 113 -19.42 2.87 27.46
C ARG A 113 -19.12 2.49 28.93
N VAL A 114 -18.38 1.41 29.14
CA VAL A 114 -17.56 1.16 30.35
C VAL A 114 -16.12 1.27 29.93
#